data_AF-A0A9C8K7C4-F1
#
_entry.id   AF-A0A9C8K7C4-F1
#
_cell.length_a   1.000
_cell.length_b   1.000
_cell.length_c   1.000
_cell.angle_alpha   90.00
_cell.angle_beta   90.00
_cell.angle_gamma   90.00
#
_symmetry.space_group_name_H-M   'P 1'
#
loop_
_entity.id
_entity.type
_entity.pdbx_description
1 polymer ?
#
loop_
_entity_poly.entity_id
_entity_poly.type
_entity_poly.pdbx_seq_one_letter_code
_entity_poly.pdbx_strand_id
1 'polypeptide(L)'
;MIGYYAHSHGSGHCNCANLFSKVFGNSLTIFTDRRYDFDKENQVILLENEDTDGNEFDRNAFPEPRALHYAPVNLGKITRRNLSILENIVKKQISVLIIDVSVEVAMLARISSIPYAYVRLQGNRDDLPHLNAYEGASFLLAYYPKEMECRDTPTWIVDKT
;
A
#
# COMPACT_ATOMS: atom_id res chain seq x y z
N MET A 1 9.15 14.90 0.53
CA MET A 1 9.49 13.63 -0.15
C MET A 1 8.21 12.78 -0.20
N ILE A 2 7.97 12.05 -1.28
CA ILE A 2 6.79 11.19 -1.45
C ILE A 2 7.23 9.72 -1.39
N GLY A 3 6.48 8.88 -0.70
CA GLY A 3 6.63 7.42 -0.77
C GLY A 3 5.56 6.81 -1.66
N TYR A 4 5.90 5.81 -2.47
CA TYR A 4 4.96 4.98 -3.21
C TYR A 4 5.14 3.53 -2.79
N TYR A 5 4.12 2.93 -2.18
CA TYR A 5 4.10 1.51 -1.91
C TYR A 5 3.47 0.76 -3.08
N ALA A 6 4.25 -0.08 -3.75
CA ALA A 6 3.81 -0.90 -4.88
C ALA A 6 3.66 -2.35 -4.45
N HIS A 7 2.42 -2.85 -4.44
CA HIS A 7 2.12 -4.24 -4.11
C HIS A 7 2.76 -5.20 -5.12
N SER A 8 3.25 -6.35 -4.66
CA SER A 8 3.95 -7.33 -5.49
C SER A 8 3.07 -8.14 -6.46
N HIS A 9 1.74 -8.10 -6.32
CA HIS A 9 0.84 -8.94 -7.11
C HIS A 9 0.70 -8.43 -8.55
N GLY A 10 1.35 -9.12 -9.50
CA GLY A 10 1.45 -8.64 -10.89
C GLY A 10 2.43 -7.49 -11.09
N SER A 11 2.79 -7.20 -12.34
CA SER A 11 3.74 -6.12 -12.68
C SER A 11 3.09 -4.74 -12.76
N GLY A 12 1.75 -4.66 -12.72
CA GLY A 12 0.99 -3.41 -12.91
C GLY A 12 1.33 -2.34 -11.88
N HIS A 13 1.47 -2.71 -10.61
CA HIS A 13 1.78 -1.77 -9.52
C HIS A 13 3.18 -1.18 -9.63
N CYS A 14 4.20 -2.01 -9.92
CA CYS A 14 5.56 -1.52 -10.17
C CYS A 14 5.63 -0.66 -11.44
N ASN A 15 4.86 -0.99 -12.48
CA ASN A 15 4.77 -0.14 -13.67
C ASN A 15 4.16 1.23 -13.34
N CYS A 16 3.09 1.27 -12.54
CA CYS A 16 2.51 2.54 -12.06
C CYS A 16 3.54 3.34 -11.24
N ALA A 17 4.24 2.70 -10.32
CA ALA A 17 5.31 3.35 -9.56
C ALA A 17 6.42 3.94 -10.46
N ASN A 18 6.79 3.23 -11.54
CA ASN A 18 7.75 3.72 -12.53
C ASN A 18 7.21 4.89 -13.37
N LEU A 19 5.90 4.95 -13.63
CA LEU A 19 5.28 6.12 -14.26
C LEU A 19 5.29 7.33 -13.33
N PHE A 20 4.98 7.13 -12.04
CA PHE A 20 5.07 8.18 -11.03
C PHE A 20 6.49 8.69 -10.85
N SER A 21 7.50 7.82 -10.92
CA SER A 21 8.89 8.24 -10.78
C SER A 21 9.34 9.16 -11.92
N LYS A 22 8.78 9.03 -13.13
CA LYS A 22 9.03 9.99 -14.23
C LYS A 22 8.46 11.38 -13.97
N VAL A 23 7.42 11.50 -13.16
CA VAL A 23 6.78 12.77 -12.79
C VAL A 23 7.49 13.41 -11.60
N PHE A 24 7.77 12.63 -10.56
CA PHE A 24 8.31 13.13 -9.28
C PHE A 24 9.83 13.05 -9.17
N GLY A 25 10.49 12.30 -10.05
CA GLY A 25 11.94 12.10 -10.08
C GLY A 25 12.49 11.67 -8.72
N ASN A 26 13.57 12.33 -8.30
CA ASN A 26 14.27 12.06 -7.04
C ASN A 26 13.45 12.41 -5.78
N SER A 27 12.26 12.99 -5.94
CA SER A 27 11.33 13.26 -4.83
C SER A 27 10.43 12.06 -4.49
N LEU A 28 10.56 10.94 -5.22
CA LEU A 28 9.81 9.71 -5.00
C LEU A 28 10.73 8.61 -4.45
N THR A 29 10.27 7.94 -3.40
CA THR A 29 10.84 6.67 -2.92
C THR A 29 9.83 5.56 -3.10
N ILE A 30 10.21 4.48 -3.80
CA ILE A 30 9.36 3.33 -4.07
C ILE A 30 9.65 2.24 -3.05
N PHE A 31 8.61 1.69 -2.44
CA PHE A 31 8.65 0.54 -1.54
C PHE A 31 7.99 -0.65 -2.23
N THR A 32 8.69 -1.78 -2.33
CA THR A 32 8.12 -3.00 -2.91
C THR A 32 8.96 -4.22 -2.51
N ASP A 33 8.35 -5.39 -2.38
CA ASP A 33 9.03 -6.69 -2.28
C ASP A 33 9.33 -7.32 -3.64
N ARG A 34 8.88 -6.70 -4.73
CA ARG A 34 9.08 -7.22 -6.08
C ARG A 34 10.43 -6.77 -6.64
N ARG A 35 11.20 -7.73 -7.18
CA ARG A 35 12.32 -7.42 -8.07
C ARG A 35 11.77 -6.96 -9.42
N TYR A 36 12.01 -5.70 -9.75
CA TYR A 36 11.55 -5.05 -10.98
C TYR A 36 12.68 -4.18 -11.54
N ASP A 37 12.77 -4.07 -12.86
CA ASP A 37 13.78 -3.27 -13.56
C ASP A 37 13.31 -1.81 -13.61
N PHE A 38 13.52 -1.11 -12.49
CA PHE A 38 13.26 0.32 -12.38
C PHE A 38 14.40 1.11 -13.04
N ASP A 39 14.07 2.29 -13.57
CA ASP A 39 15.09 3.25 -14.04
C ASP A 39 16.11 3.51 -12.93
N LYS A 40 17.41 3.55 -13.27
CA LYS A 40 18.53 3.58 -12.28
C LYS A 40 18.48 4.75 -11.30
N GLU A 41 17.87 5.86 -11.69
CA GLU A 41 17.70 7.06 -10.85
C GLU A 41 16.60 6.89 -9.78
N ASN A 42 15.75 5.88 -9.91
CA ASN A 42 14.66 5.65 -8.98
C ASN A 42 15.19 5.18 -7.61
N GLN A 43 14.70 5.81 -6.55
CA GLN A 43 15.02 5.39 -5.19
C GLN A 43 14.11 4.24 -4.77
N VAL A 44 14.60 3.01 -4.84
CA VAL A 44 13.82 1.80 -4.53
C VAL A 44 14.30 1.19 -3.21
N ILE A 45 13.36 0.96 -2.29
CA ILE A 45 13.54 0.19 -1.07
C ILE A 45 12.91 -1.18 -1.28
N LEU A 46 13.77 -2.19 -1.45
CA LEU A 46 13.33 -3.58 -1.56
C LEU A 46 12.93 -4.08 -0.15
N LEU A 47 11.69 -4.51 -0.03
CA LEU A 47 11.11 -5.02 1.20
C LEU A 47 11.18 -6.56 1.25
N GLU A 48 11.09 -7.11 2.45
CA GLU A 48 10.83 -8.53 2.66
C GLU A 48 9.45 -8.89 2.11
N ASN A 49 9.32 -10.07 1.49
CA ASN A 49 8.03 -10.55 1.00
C ASN A 49 7.13 -11.05 2.13
N GLU A 50 5.87 -11.29 1.78
CA GLU A 50 4.82 -11.72 2.70
C GLU A 50 4.58 -13.24 2.65
N ASP A 51 5.40 -13.99 1.91
CA ASP A 51 5.24 -15.43 1.78
C ASP A 51 5.41 -16.12 3.14
N THR A 52 4.72 -17.23 3.35
CA THR A 52 4.90 -17.99 4.59
C THR A 52 6.28 -18.66 4.65
N ASP A 53 6.88 -18.71 5.84
CA ASP A 53 8.16 -19.39 6.09
C ASP A 53 8.07 -20.56 7.09
N GLY A 54 6.87 -20.87 7.59
CA GLY A 54 6.60 -22.00 8.47
C GLY A 54 6.79 -21.69 9.95
N ASN A 55 7.21 -20.47 10.31
CA ASN A 55 7.32 -20.04 11.71
C ASN A 55 6.03 -19.38 12.22
N GLU A 56 5.03 -19.16 11.37
CA GLU A 56 3.78 -18.53 11.75
C GLU A 56 3.01 -19.39 12.75
N PHE A 57 2.28 -18.74 13.65
CA PHE A 57 1.34 -19.44 14.51
C PHE A 57 0.13 -19.91 13.70
N ASP A 58 -0.52 -20.97 14.20
CA ASP A 58 -1.74 -21.51 13.60
C ASP A 58 -2.81 -20.41 13.47
N ARG A 59 -3.25 -20.18 12.23
CA ARG A 59 -4.27 -19.18 11.89
C ARG A 59 -5.63 -19.50 12.51
N ASN A 60 -5.91 -20.75 12.87
CA ASN A 60 -7.14 -21.08 13.61
C ASN A 60 -7.09 -20.60 15.06
N ALA A 61 -5.91 -20.64 15.68
CA ALA A 61 -5.70 -20.14 17.03
C ALA A 61 -5.54 -18.61 17.05
N PHE A 62 -4.99 -18.04 15.98
CA PHE A 62 -4.76 -16.61 15.79
C PHE A 62 -5.37 -16.12 14.47
N PRO A 63 -6.71 -16.00 14.38
CA PRO A 63 -7.37 -15.55 13.17
C PRO A 63 -7.07 -14.08 12.87
N GLU A 64 -7.03 -13.72 11.59
CA GLU A 64 -6.85 -12.32 11.20
C GLU A 64 -8.00 -11.43 11.70
N PRO A 65 -7.70 -10.20 12.16
CA PRO A 65 -8.74 -9.23 12.46
C PRO A 65 -9.55 -8.91 11.20
N ARG A 66 -10.87 -8.68 11.36
CA ARG A 66 -11.77 -8.32 10.25
C ARG A 66 -11.38 -7.06 9.47
N ALA A 67 -10.45 -6.26 10.00
CA ALA A 67 -9.98 -5.03 9.40
C ALA A 67 -8.77 -5.22 8.45
N LEU A 68 -8.22 -6.43 8.33
CA LEU A 68 -7.03 -6.75 7.53
C LEU A 68 -7.30 -7.97 6.63
N HIS A 69 -6.61 -8.07 5.50
CA HIS A 69 -6.66 -9.24 4.61
C HIS A 69 -5.60 -10.27 4.97
N TYR A 70 -4.40 -9.84 5.33
CA TYR A 70 -3.28 -10.72 5.66
C TYR A 70 -2.47 -10.21 6.86
N ALA A 71 -2.64 -10.86 8.01
CA ALA A 71 -2.00 -10.47 9.26
C ALA A 71 -1.56 -11.69 10.08
N PRO A 72 -0.64 -12.52 9.56
CA PRO A 72 -0.17 -13.70 10.28
C PRO A 72 0.60 -13.30 11.54
N VAL A 73 0.51 -14.15 12.57
CA VAL A 73 1.25 -13.96 13.82
C VAL A 73 2.54 -14.77 13.75
N ASN A 74 3.64 -14.20 14.26
CA ASN A 74 4.98 -14.78 14.30
C ASN A 74 5.72 -14.90 12.96
N LEU A 75 5.28 -14.19 11.91
CA LEU A 75 6.04 -14.05 10.66
C LEU A 75 7.06 -12.90 10.75
N GLY A 76 8.32 -13.22 11.08
CA GLY A 76 9.36 -12.21 11.30
C GLY A 76 9.67 -11.32 10.09
N LYS A 77 9.40 -11.78 8.87
CA LYS A 77 9.54 -11.00 7.63
C LYS A 77 8.63 -9.77 7.61
N ILE A 78 7.36 -9.90 8.04
CA ILE A 78 6.43 -8.77 8.11
C ILE A 78 6.91 -7.73 9.12
N THR A 79 7.45 -8.15 10.27
CA THR A 79 8.03 -7.22 11.25
C THR A 79 9.17 -6.41 10.64
N ARG A 80 10.11 -7.07 9.93
CA ARG A 80 11.23 -6.38 9.27
C ARG A 80 10.79 -5.50 8.11
N ARG A 81 9.79 -5.93 7.32
CA ARG A 81 9.13 -5.14 6.27
C ARG A 81 8.59 -3.83 6.84
N ASN A 82 7.78 -3.92 7.89
CA ASN A 82 7.15 -2.75 8.52
C ASN A 82 8.19 -1.80 9.14
N LEU A 83 9.22 -2.35 9.79
CA LEU A 83 10.35 -1.56 10.29
C LEU A 83 11.03 -0.79 9.15
N SER A 84 11.38 -1.47 8.05
CA SER A 84 12.04 -0.86 6.90
C SER A 84 11.21 0.28 6.29
N ILE A 85 9.88 0.11 6.18
CA ILE A 85 8.97 1.17 5.74
C ILE A 85 9.07 2.40 6.66
N LEU A 86 8.86 2.21 7.97
CA LEU A 86 8.83 3.32 8.93
C LEU A 86 10.20 4.02 9.06
N GLU A 87 11.29 3.27 9.11
CA GLU A 87 12.66 3.82 9.17
C GLU A 87 12.96 4.70 7.96
N ASN A 88 12.59 4.25 6.76
CA ASN A 88 12.83 5.02 5.54
C ASN A 88 11.91 6.24 5.44
N ILE A 89 10.69 6.17 5.96
CA ILE A 89 9.79 7.34 6.06
C ILE A 89 10.45 8.44 6.90
N VAL A 90 10.96 8.10 8.08
CA VAL A 90 11.66 9.05 8.96
C VAL A 90 12.96 9.53 8.31
N LYS A 91 13.82 8.61 7.86
CA LYS A 91 15.14 8.92 7.29
C LYS A 91 15.05 9.83 6.07
N LYS A 92 14.06 9.62 5.21
CA LYS A 92 13.89 10.37 3.96
C LYS A 92 12.90 11.52 4.07
N GLN A 93 12.34 11.77 5.27
CA GLN A 93 11.37 12.83 5.51
C GLN A 93 10.17 12.73 4.55
N ILE A 94 9.62 11.51 4.42
CA ILE A 94 8.46 11.24 3.58
C ILE A 94 7.24 11.89 4.24
N SER A 95 6.64 12.84 3.53
CA SER A 95 5.53 13.65 4.02
C SER A 95 4.16 13.08 3.66
N VAL A 96 4.09 12.15 2.71
CA VAL A 96 2.87 11.44 2.31
C VAL A 96 3.23 10.13 1.62
N LEU A 97 2.42 9.09 1.86
CA LEU A 97 2.49 7.82 1.13
C LEU A 97 1.39 7.74 0.06
N ILE A 98 1.72 7.20 -1.11
CA ILE A 98 0.75 6.66 -2.06
C ILE A 98 0.75 5.15 -1.85
N ILE A 99 -0.39 4.60 -1.44
CA ILE A 99 -0.53 3.18 -1.13
C ILE A 99 -1.30 2.52 -2.26
N ASP A 100 -0.59 1.72 -3.04
CA ASP A 100 -1.19 0.89 -4.08
C ASP A 100 -1.80 -0.36 -3.43
N VAL A 101 -3.07 -0.25 -3.04
CA VAL A 101 -4.02 -1.30 -2.64
C VAL A 101 -3.75 -2.14 -1.37
N SER A 102 -2.67 -1.95 -0.61
CA SER A 102 -2.49 -2.70 0.64
C SER A 102 -3.23 -2.06 1.81
N VAL A 103 -4.24 -2.75 2.34
CA VAL A 103 -5.00 -2.32 3.54
C VAL A 103 -4.14 -2.39 4.81
N GLU A 104 -3.18 -3.32 4.86
CA GLU A 104 -2.23 -3.48 5.97
C GLU A 104 -1.29 -2.28 6.06
N VAL A 105 -0.73 -1.84 4.92
CA VAL A 105 0.14 -0.66 4.88
C VAL A 105 -0.65 0.62 5.13
N ALA A 106 -1.91 0.68 4.69
CA ALA A 106 -2.81 1.80 5.02
C ALA A 106 -3.07 1.90 6.52
N MET A 107 -3.31 0.76 7.18
CA MET A 107 -3.47 0.71 8.63
C MET A 107 -2.16 1.10 9.33
N LEU A 108 -1.01 0.57 8.90
CA LEU A 108 0.32 0.91 9.42
C LEU A 108 0.59 2.42 9.34
N ALA A 109 0.30 3.03 8.19
CA ALA A 109 0.45 4.47 8.00
C ALA A 109 -0.45 5.26 8.96
N ARG A 110 -1.73 4.85 9.07
CA ARG A 110 -2.70 5.54 9.93
C ARG A 110 -2.31 5.52 11.41
N ILE A 111 -1.96 4.35 11.94
CA ILE A 111 -1.55 4.23 13.35
C ILE A 111 -0.22 4.94 13.64
N SER A 112 0.61 5.11 12.61
CA SER A 112 1.90 5.78 12.70
C SER A 112 1.83 7.28 12.42
N SER A 113 0.61 7.86 12.36
CA SER A 113 0.37 9.28 12.08
C SER A 113 0.92 9.78 10.73
N ILE A 114 1.02 8.89 9.75
CA ILE A 114 1.52 9.20 8.41
C ILE A 114 0.32 9.40 7.47
N PRO A 115 0.19 10.57 6.81
CA PRO A 115 -0.87 10.77 5.84
C PRO A 115 -0.63 9.91 4.59
N TYR A 116 -1.71 9.42 3.99
CA TYR A 116 -1.61 8.63 2.77
C TYR A 116 -2.75 8.92 1.79
N ALA A 117 -2.43 8.78 0.51
CA ALA A 117 -3.38 8.58 -0.57
C ALA A 117 -3.54 7.08 -0.81
N TYR A 118 -4.77 6.61 -1.02
CA TYR A 118 -5.02 5.19 -1.26
C TYR A 118 -5.53 4.97 -2.68
N VAL A 119 -4.86 4.09 -3.43
CA VAL A 119 -5.25 3.74 -4.80
C VAL A 119 -6.40 2.74 -4.77
N ARG A 120 -7.50 3.09 -5.43
CA ARG A 120 -8.65 2.23 -5.67
C ARG A 120 -8.51 1.54 -7.03
N LEU A 121 -8.76 0.23 -7.05
CA LEU A 121 -8.94 -0.51 -8.30
C LEU A 121 -10.41 -0.49 -8.71
N GLN A 122 -10.66 -0.73 -9.99
CA GLN A 122 -12.01 -0.96 -10.48
C GLN A 122 -12.58 -2.27 -9.88
N GLY A 123 -13.87 -2.27 -9.58
CA GLY A 123 -14.60 -3.41 -9.02
C GLY A 123 -15.20 -3.09 -7.65
N ASN A 124 -16.03 -4.01 -7.14
CA ASN A 124 -16.62 -3.84 -5.81
C ASN A 124 -15.58 -4.20 -4.73
N ARG A 125 -15.24 -3.22 -3.89
CA ARG A 125 -14.27 -3.30 -2.78
C ARG A 125 -14.87 -2.68 -1.52
N ASP A 126 -16.10 -3.10 -1.21
CA ASP A 126 -16.91 -2.66 -0.07
C ASP A 126 -16.69 -3.52 1.19
N ASP A 127 -15.72 -4.42 1.16
CA ASP A 127 -15.34 -5.18 2.35
C ASP A 127 -14.69 -4.27 3.41
N LEU A 128 -14.89 -4.65 4.67
CA LEU A 128 -14.52 -3.84 5.83
C LEU A 128 -13.04 -3.37 5.84
N PRO A 129 -12.03 -4.20 5.48
CA PRO A 129 -10.66 -3.73 5.35
C PRO A 129 -10.48 -2.56 4.37
N HIS A 130 -11.07 -2.64 3.17
CA HIS A 130 -10.99 -1.55 2.19
C HIS A 130 -11.73 -0.30 2.68
N LEU A 131 -12.92 -0.45 3.27
CA LEU A 131 -13.66 0.68 3.82
C LEU A 131 -12.83 1.43 4.89
N ASN A 132 -12.17 0.70 5.81
CA ASN A 132 -11.29 1.31 6.81
C ASN A 132 -10.08 2.03 6.16
N ALA A 133 -9.49 1.44 5.12
CA ALA A 133 -8.40 2.08 4.38
C ALA A 133 -8.88 3.35 3.66
N TYR A 134 -10.09 3.34 3.10
CA TYR A 134 -10.67 4.51 2.45
C TYR A 134 -11.01 5.61 3.45
N GLU A 135 -11.59 5.27 4.60
CA GLU A 135 -11.90 6.21 5.68
C GLU A 135 -10.63 6.85 6.24
N GLY A 136 -9.57 6.07 6.45
CA GLY A 136 -8.30 6.54 7.00
C GLY A 136 -7.46 7.39 6.04
N ALA A 137 -7.65 7.25 4.73
CA ALA A 137 -6.91 7.99 3.71
C ALA A 137 -7.15 9.50 3.78
N SER A 138 -6.16 10.30 3.38
CA SER A 138 -6.33 11.74 3.18
C SER A 138 -7.16 12.04 1.93
N PHE A 139 -6.93 11.27 0.87
CA PHE A 139 -7.72 11.27 -0.38
C PHE A 139 -7.55 9.91 -1.07
N LEU A 140 -8.44 9.61 -2.01
CA LEU A 140 -8.41 8.38 -2.80
C LEU A 140 -7.90 8.68 -4.19
N LEU A 141 -7.30 7.68 -4.85
CA LEU A 141 -6.81 7.79 -6.22
C LEU A 141 -7.43 6.69 -7.05
N ALA A 142 -8.03 7.04 -8.19
CA ALA A 142 -8.47 6.08 -9.19
C ALA A 142 -7.69 6.33 -10.48
N TYR A 143 -7.08 5.27 -11.03
CA TYR A 143 -6.38 5.36 -12.32
C TYR A 143 -7.31 5.18 -13.52
N TYR A 144 -8.59 4.90 -13.27
CA TYR A 144 -9.63 4.79 -14.29
C TYR A 144 -10.45 6.08 -14.38
N PRO A 145 -11.01 6.39 -15.56
CA PRO A 145 -11.79 7.59 -15.76
C PRO A 145 -13.14 7.49 -15.02
N LYS A 146 -13.73 8.64 -14.67
CA LYS A 146 -14.96 8.73 -13.86
C LYS A 146 -16.14 7.95 -14.45
N GLU A 147 -16.18 7.85 -15.78
CA GLU A 147 -17.20 7.10 -16.52
C GLU A 147 -17.15 5.58 -16.26
N MET A 148 -16.03 5.07 -15.75
CA MET A 148 -15.83 3.67 -15.37
C MET A 148 -16.10 3.39 -13.89
N GLU A 149 -16.52 4.39 -13.11
CA GLU A 149 -16.89 4.21 -11.71
C GLU A 149 -18.07 3.24 -11.58
N CYS A 150 -18.00 2.32 -10.61
CA CYS A 150 -19.09 1.39 -10.38
C CYS A 150 -20.33 2.15 -9.89
N ARG A 151 -21.52 1.79 -10.41
CA ARG A 151 -22.78 2.41 -9.99
C ARG A 151 -23.06 2.22 -8.50
N ASP A 152 -22.56 1.12 -7.93
CA ASP A 152 -22.75 0.77 -6.53
C ASP A 152 -21.66 1.35 -5.61
N THR A 153 -20.67 2.08 -6.15
CA THR A 153 -19.66 2.74 -5.32
C THR A 153 -20.34 3.79 -4.42
N PRO A 154 -20.19 3.70 -3.09
CA PRO A 154 -20.72 4.70 -2.16
C PRO A 154 -20.29 6.13 -2.52
N THR A 155 -21.24 7.07 -2.48
CA THR A 155 -21.00 8.47 -2.88
C THR A 155 -19.85 9.11 -2.10
N TRP A 156 -19.71 8.82 -0.80
CA TRP A 156 -18.61 9.37 0.01
C TRP A 156 -17.22 8.91 -0.46
N ILE A 157 -17.11 7.72 -1.08
CA ILE A 157 -15.85 7.22 -1.67
C ILE A 157 -15.57 7.97 -2.96
N VAL A 158 -16.60 8.18 -3.78
CA VAL A 158 -16.49 8.98 -5.02
C VAL A 158 -16.08 10.41 -4.71
N ASP A 159 -16.69 11.04 -3.72
CA ASP A 159 -16.41 12.43 -3.32
C ASP A 159 -15.00 12.59 -2.71
N LYS A 160 -14.41 11.51 -2.18
CA LYS A 160 -13.05 11.48 -1.62
C LYS A 160 -11.99 11.11 -2.66
N THR A 161 -12.38 10.74 -3.88
CA THR A 161 -11.49 10.40 -5.01
C THR A 161 -11.24 11.62 -5.88
#